data_AF-G5AR74-F1
#
_entry.id   AF-G5AR74-F1
#
_cell.length_a   1.000
_cell.length_b   1.000
_cell.length_c   1.000
_cell.angle_alpha   90.00
_cell.angle_beta   90.00
_cell.angle_gamma   90.00
#
_symmetry.space_group_name_H-M   'P 1'
#
loop_
_entity.id
_entity.type
_entity.pdbx_description
1 polymer ?
#
loop_
_entity_poly.entity_id
_entity_poly.type
_entity_poly.pdbx_seq_one_letter_code
_entity_poly.pdbx_strand_id
1 'polypeptide(L)'
;MRRHISKAQTQTSTPQKANFEGNEVEKSDNQPPGHLELIAQEVTKQMNEAVGKFKGEIISQITTEMGATVKEGDKVLIDQSKLDASNLLFKLPKSQHSSYEVWFQVTSLPHHGTIMVGERNITKEKPNFSQYIINKFGVTYLHDDSDSLADSFTFAVWPNKKSKSATKPEAGFLEELFNITTTPGSPAE
;
A
#
# COMPACT_ATOMS: atom_id res chain seq x y z
N MET A 1 -70.06 1.52 52.59
CA MET A 1 -70.96 1.78 51.45
C MET A 1 -70.13 1.87 50.17
N ARG A 2 -70.46 1.05 49.17
CA ARG A 2 -69.85 1.00 47.82
C ARG A 2 -70.29 2.20 46.97
N ARG A 3 -69.39 2.80 46.18
CA ARG A 3 -69.57 3.48 44.86
C ARG A 3 -68.17 3.81 44.33
N HIS A 4 -67.83 3.87 43.05
CA HIS A 4 -68.31 3.33 41.78
C HIS A 4 -67.09 3.46 40.85
N ILE A 5 -66.88 2.49 39.96
CA ILE A 5 -65.87 2.57 38.90
C ILE A 5 -66.43 3.48 37.80
N SER A 6 -65.62 4.39 37.27
CA SER A 6 -65.84 4.99 35.94
C SER A 6 -64.57 4.84 35.11
N LYS A 7 -64.72 4.23 33.94
CA LYS A 7 -63.74 4.13 32.87
C LYS A 7 -63.81 5.41 32.03
N ALA A 8 -62.68 6.01 31.70
CA ALA A 8 -62.51 6.93 30.57
C ALA A 8 -61.29 6.43 29.79
N GLN A 9 -61.50 5.71 28.68
CA GLN A 9 -61.53 6.23 27.31
C GLN A 9 -60.27 7.02 26.94
N THR A 10 -59.37 6.29 26.29
CA THR A 10 -58.22 6.75 25.52
C THR A 10 -58.63 7.77 24.46
N GLN A 11 -58.06 8.97 24.53
CA GLN A 11 -57.86 9.84 23.38
C GLN A 11 -56.37 9.84 23.06
N THR A 12 -56.05 9.28 21.91
CA THR A 12 -54.73 9.29 21.29
C THR A 12 -54.45 10.70 20.76
N SER A 13 -53.67 11.49 21.49
CA SER A 13 -53.04 12.69 20.95
C SER A 13 -51.75 12.28 20.24
N THR A 14 -51.75 12.37 18.92
CA THR A 14 -50.54 12.29 18.08
C THR A 14 -49.51 13.32 18.55
N PRO A 15 -48.23 12.95 18.78
CA PRO A 15 -47.18 13.94 18.95
C PRO A 15 -46.90 14.57 17.58
N GLN A 16 -47.15 15.87 17.50
CA GLN A 16 -46.73 16.73 16.40
C GLN A 16 -45.21 16.58 16.24
N LYS A 17 -44.75 16.05 15.10
CA LYS A 17 -43.32 16.03 14.76
C LYS A 17 -42.85 17.48 14.72
N ALA A 18 -42.03 17.87 15.68
CA ALA A 18 -41.22 19.07 15.55
C ALA A 18 -40.28 18.84 14.36
N ASN A 19 -40.44 19.64 13.31
CA ASN A 19 -39.44 19.78 12.27
C ASN A 19 -38.22 20.45 12.92
N PHE A 20 -37.27 19.65 13.38
CA PHE A 20 -35.89 20.10 13.47
C PHE A 20 -35.31 19.98 12.06
N GLU A 21 -35.50 21.03 11.26
CA GLU A 21 -34.55 21.36 10.20
C GLU A 21 -33.23 21.70 10.90
N GLY A 22 -32.45 20.66 11.19
CA GLY A 22 -31.02 20.82 11.35
C GLY A 22 -30.51 21.28 10.00
N ASN A 23 -30.18 22.56 9.89
CA ASN A 23 -29.32 23.05 8.83
C ASN A 23 -28.02 22.24 8.92
N GLU A 24 -27.91 21.19 8.12
CA GLU A 24 -26.61 20.73 7.66
C GLU A 24 -26.01 21.91 6.94
N VAL A 25 -25.08 22.60 7.61
CA VAL A 25 -24.21 23.57 6.99
C VAL A 25 -23.47 22.79 5.91
N GLU A 26 -23.93 22.92 4.66
CA GLU A 26 -23.15 22.58 3.49
C GLU A 26 -21.77 23.20 3.71
N LYS A 27 -20.75 22.36 3.89
CA LYS A 27 -19.38 22.82 3.90
C LYS A 27 -19.16 23.44 2.53
N SER A 28 -19.09 24.77 2.50
CA SER A 28 -18.71 25.53 1.32
C SER A 28 -17.40 24.97 0.77
N ASP A 29 -17.46 24.36 -0.41
CA ASP A 29 -16.30 23.87 -1.18
C ASP A 29 -15.38 25.01 -1.67
N ASN A 30 -15.59 26.24 -1.22
CA ASN A 30 -14.87 27.44 -1.66
C ASN A 30 -14.04 28.13 -0.57
N GLN A 31 -13.81 27.51 0.60
CA GLN A 31 -12.88 28.06 1.57
C GLN A 31 -11.43 27.75 1.17
N PRO A 32 -10.54 28.76 1.00
CA PRO A 32 -9.15 28.50 0.66
C PRO A 32 -8.48 27.65 1.74
N PRO A 33 -7.56 26.75 1.35
CA PRO A 33 -6.86 25.87 2.28
C PRO A 33 -6.12 26.69 3.34
N GLY A 34 -6.22 26.25 4.60
CA GLY A 34 -5.54 26.90 5.72
C GLY A 34 -4.00 26.81 5.61
N HIS A 35 -3.28 27.56 6.43
CA HIS A 35 -1.81 27.62 6.36
C HIS A 35 -1.12 26.25 6.52
N LEU A 36 -1.61 25.40 7.42
CA LEU A 36 -1.08 24.04 7.61
C LEU A 36 -1.40 23.11 6.43
N GLU A 37 -2.55 23.31 5.80
CA GLU A 37 -3.00 22.58 4.62
C GLU A 37 -2.08 22.91 3.42
N LEU A 38 -1.78 24.20 3.21
CA LEU A 38 -0.85 24.67 2.18
C LEU A 38 0.55 24.07 2.36
N ILE A 39 1.06 23.98 3.60
CA ILE A 39 2.35 23.34 3.90
C ILE A 39 2.30 21.85 3.54
N ALA A 40 1.22 21.15 3.90
CA ALA A 40 1.07 19.73 3.59
C ALA A 40 0.97 19.47 2.07
N GLN A 41 0.27 20.34 1.35
CA GLN A 41 0.15 20.29 -0.11
C GLN A 41 1.50 20.53 -0.79
N GLU A 42 2.27 21.51 -0.33
CA GLU A 42 3.61 21.80 -0.87
C GLU A 42 4.58 20.63 -0.63
N VAL A 43 4.57 20.02 0.56
CA VAL A 43 5.37 18.82 0.84
C VAL A 43 4.97 17.66 -0.07
N THR A 44 3.67 17.47 -0.29
CA THR A 44 3.15 16.40 -1.18
C THR A 44 3.59 16.65 -2.63
N LYS A 45 3.51 17.90 -3.10
CA LYS A 45 3.97 18.30 -4.43
C LYS A 45 5.47 18.02 -4.59
N GLN A 46 6.29 18.42 -3.62
CA GLN A 46 7.73 18.16 -3.64
C GLN A 46 8.05 16.66 -3.68
N MET A 47 7.28 15.85 -2.95
CA MET A 47 7.42 14.38 -2.96
C MET A 47 7.08 13.79 -4.33
N ASN A 48 6.00 14.24 -4.96
CA ASN A 48 5.59 13.79 -6.29
C ASN A 48 6.61 14.20 -7.37
N GLU A 49 7.09 15.44 -7.32
CA GLU A 49 8.14 15.93 -8.22
C GLU A 49 9.45 15.17 -8.03
N ALA A 50 9.82 14.87 -6.78
CA ALA A 50 10.96 14.04 -6.48
C ALA A 50 10.79 12.68 -7.16
N VAL A 51 9.73 11.94 -6.84
CA VAL A 51 9.47 10.61 -7.42
C VAL A 51 9.53 10.64 -8.96
N GLY A 52 8.89 11.63 -9.59
CA GLY A 52 8.90 11.79 -11.06
C GLY A 52 10.29 12.04 -11.65
N LYS A 53 11.09 12.92 -11.06
CA LYS A 53 12.48 13.20 -11.50
C LYS A 53 13.40 12.00 -11.29
N PHE A 54 13.13 11.18 -10.28
CA PHE A 54 13.97 10.04 -9.90
C PHE A 54 13.57 8.73 -10.56
N LYS A 55 12.46 8.68 -11.29
CA LYS A 55 12.07 7.51 -12.09
C LYS A 55 13.23 7.02 -12.96
N GLY A 56 14.01 7.90 -13.61
CA GLY A 56 15.16 7.50 -14.43
C GLY A 56 16.37 6.94 -13.67
N GLU A 57 16.77 7.55 -12.55
CA GLU A 57 17.91 7.08 -11.74
C GLU A 57 17.58 5.79 -10.97
N ILE A 58 16.36 5.73 -10.44
CA ILE A 58 15.86 4.56 -9.73
C ILE A 58 15.69 3.41 -10.71
N ILE A 59 15.03 3.62 -11.86
CA ILE A 59 14.98 2.62 -12.94
C ILE A 59 16.39 2.17 -13.32
N SER A 60 17.37 3.06 -13.48
CA SER A 60 18.73 2.65 -13.85
C SER A 60 19.44 1.77 -12.81
N GLN A 61 19.19 1.98 -11.52
CA GLN A 61 19.75 1.14 -10.44
C GLN A 61 18.94 -0.15 -10.24
N ILE A 62 17.65 -0.10 -10.56
CA ILE A 62 16.69 -1.19 -10.44
C ILE A 62 16.84 -2.13 -11.66
N THR A 63 16.59 -1.67 -12.88
CA THR A 63 16.41 -2.50 -14.08
C THR A 63 17.64 -3.21 -14.67
N THR A 64 18.88 -2.82 -14.33
CA THR A 64 20.03 -3.39 -15.06
C THR A 64 20.34 -4.85 -14.68
N GLU A 65 19.89 -5.32 -13.49
CA GLU A 65 20.17 -6.69 -12.99
C GLU A 65 18.99 -7.35 -12.21
N MET A 66 17.76 -6.81 -12.30
CA MET A 66 16.60 -7.14 -11.43
C MET A 66 15.95 -8.53 -11.61
N GLY A 67 16.68 -9.48 -12.18
CA GLY A 67 16.21 -10.85 -12.31
C GLY A 67 16.47 -11.65 -11.05
N ALA A 68 15.60 -12.61 -10.77
CA ALA A 68 16.00 -13.79 -10.00
C ALA A 68 15.93 -15.03 -10.89
N THR A 69 16.90 -15.92 -10.75
CA THR A 69 16.81 -17.26 -11.35
C THR A 69 16.46 -18.27 -10.28
N VAL A 70 15.52 -19.16 -10.60
CA VAL A 70 15.06 -20.23 -9.70
C VAL A 70 14.78 -21.49 -10.51
N LYS A 71 14.88 -22.66 -9.90
CA LYS A 71 14.44 -23.91 -10.52
C LYS A 71 12.95 -24.11 -10.25
N GLU A 72 12.24 -24.78 -11.14
CA GLU A 72 10.87 -25.24 -10.87
C GLU A 72 10.82 -26.02 -9.54
N GLY A 73 9.80 -25.73 -8.74
CA GLY A 73 9.60 -26.28 -7.39
C GLY A 73 10.52 -25.72 -6.29
N ASP A 74 11.56 -24.96 -6.64
CA ASP A 74 12.50 -24.38 -5.70
C ASP A 74 12.13 -22.95 -5.28
N LYS A 75 12.92 -22.40 -4.35
CA LYS A 75 12.81 -21.02 -3.88
C LYS A 75 14.10 -20.22 -4.08
N VAL A 76 13.96 -18.91 -4.25
CA VAL A 76 15.07 -17.97 -4.36
C VAL A 76 14.88 -16.78 -3.43
N LEU A 77 15.98 -16.35 -2.81
CA LEU A 77 16.02 -15.13 -2.01
C LEU A 77 16.28 -13.91 -2.92
N ILE A 78 15.42 -12.91 -2.76
CA ILE A 78 15.50 -11.57 -3.32
C ILE A 78 15.83 -10.64 -2.16
N ASP A 79 17.12 -10.38 -1.95
CA ASP A 79 17.62 -9.56 -0.85
C ASP A 79 17.75 -8.07 -1.24
N GLN A 80 18.34 -7.27 -0.34
CA GLN A 80 18.56 -5.84 -0.57
C GLN A 80 19.35 -5.57 -1.85
N SER A 81 20.28 -6.43 -2.28
CA SER A 81 21.04 -6.19 -3.52
C SER A 81 20.16 -6.17 -4.77
N LYS A 82 19.01 -6.86 -4.72
CA LYS A 82 18.03 -6.93 -5.81
C LYS A 82 16.82 -6.02 -5.59
N LEU A 83 16.59 -5.56 -4.36
CA LEU A 83 15.40 -4.76 -4.01
C LEU A 83 15.74 -3.72 -2.93
N ASP A 84 16.55 -2.73 -3.30
CA ASP A 84 16.84 -1.55 -2.48
C ASP A 84 16.25 -0.27 -3.09
N ALA A 85 15.32 0.34 -2.36
CA ALA A 85 14.76 1.64 -2.69
C ALA A 85 15.01 2.67 -1.57
N SER A 86 15.98 2.43 -0.67
CA SER A 86 16.37 3.36 0.40
C SER A 86 16.82 4.71 -0.13
N ASN A 87 17.31 4.73 -1.38
CA ASN A 87 17.70 5.95 -2.10
C ASN A 87 16.53 6.93 -2.29
N LEU A 88 15.26 6.47 -2.25
CA LEU A 88 14.08 7.34 -2.26
C LEU A 88 14.08 8.35 -1.11
N LEU A 89 14.61 8.00 0.05
CA LEU A 89 14.63 8.90 1.22
C LEU A 89 15.63 10.03 1.04
N PHE A 90 16.78 9.79 0.39
CA PHE A 90 17.79 10.83 0.15
C PHE A 90 17.28 11.98 -0.70
N LYS A 91 16.15 11.78 -1.38
CA LYS A 91 15.51 12.76 -2.24
C LYS A 91 14.50 13.65 -1.50
N LEU A 92 14.18 13.33 -0.25
CA LEU A 92 13.45 14.22 0.66
C LEU A 92 14.41 15.24 1.31
N PRO A 93 13.92 16.37 1.84
CA PRO A 93 14.73 17.26 2.68
C PRO A 93 15.36 16.48 3.83
N LYS A 94 16.66 16.69 4.08
CA LYS A 94 17.41 15.97 5.13
C LYS A 94 16.74 16.01 6.51
N SER A 95 16.10 17.14 6.84
CA SER A 95 15.35 17.31 8.10
C SER A 95 14.17 16.35 8.24
N GLN A 96 13.67 15.77 7.15
CA GLN A 96 12.53 14.86 7.13
C GLN A 96 12.94 13.38 7.03
N HIS A 97 14.20 13.04 6.77
CA HIS A 97 14.64 11.65 6.54
C HIS A 97 14.22 10.70 7.67
N SER A 98 14.31 11.15 8.93
CA SER A 98 13.93 10.36 10.10
C SER A 98 12.41 10.13 10.24
N SER A 99 11.59 10.97 9.60
CA SER A 99 10.13 10.95 9.66
C SER A 99 9.49 10.04 8.62
N TYR A 100 10.28 9.56 7.66
CA TYR A 100 9.82 8.71 6.56
C TYR A 100 10.53 7.36 6.57
N GLU A 101 9.91 6.40 5.89
CA GLU A 101 10.43 5.06 5.62
C GLU A 101 9.92 4.61 4.25
N VAL A 102 10.57 3.63 3.64
CA VAL A 102 10.20 3.16 2.30
C VAL A 102 9.28 1.95 2.42
N TRP A 103 8.17 2.01 1.68
CA TRP A 103 7.17 0.95 1.62
C TRP A 103 6.97 0.46 0.20
N PHE A 104 6.62 -0.82 0.13
CA PHE A 104 6.32 -1.55 -1.08
C PHE A 104 4.90 -2.10 -1.00
N GLN A 105 4.27 -2.23 -2.17
CA GLN A 105 3.03 -2.95 -2.38
C GLN A 105 3.19 -3.84 -3.60
N VAL A 106 2.96 -5.15 -3.49
CA VAL A 106 2.78 -5.98 -4.69
C VAL A 106 1.42 -5.67 -5.31
N THR A 107 1.44 -5.11 -6.52
CA THR A 107 0.24 -4.71 -7.26
C THR A 107 -0.24 -5.80 -8.21
N SER A 108 0.67 -6.66 -8.69
CA SER A 108 0.34 -7.91 -9.39
C SER A 108 1.18 -9.05 -8.83
N LEU A 109 0.51 -10.12 -8.38
CA LEU A 109 1.17 -11.33 -7.89
C LEU A 109 1.78 -12.13 -9.05
N PRO A 110 2.78 -12.98 -8.75
CA PRO A 110 3.26 -14.01 -9.69
C PRO A 110 2.14 -14.97 -10.11
N HIS A 111 2.30 -15.57 -11.29
CA HIS A 111 1.38 -16.57 -11.82
C HIS A 111 1.77 -18.01 -11.47
N HIS A 112 3.08 -18.27 -11.31
CA HIS A 112 3.70 -19.59 -11.18
C HIS A 112 4.45 -19.74 -9.85
N GLY A 113 4.02 -18.98 -8.82
CA GLY A 113 4.67 -19.02 -7.53
C GLY A 113 4.03 -18.13 -6.48
N THR A 114 4.72 -17.99 -5.35
CA THR A 114 4.27 -17.16 -4.22
C THR A 114 5.41 -16.29 -3.71
N ILE A 115 5.08 -15.03 -3.40
CA ILE A 115 5.98 -14.10 -2.72
C ILE A 115 5.77 -14.19 -1.22
N MET A 116 6.87 -14.34 -0.48
CA MET A 116 6.90 -14.34 0.98
C MET A 116 7.87 -13.28 1.48
N VAL A 117 7.51 -12.63 2.57
CA VAL A 117 8.37 -11.65 3.24
C VAL A 117 8.49 -12.04 4.70
N GLY A 118 9.70 -12.42 5.12
CA GLY A 118 9.87 -13.22 6.33
C GLY A 118 9.07 -14.53 6.23
N GLU A 119 8.20 -14.80 7.19
CA GLU A 119 7.35 -16.01 7.23
C GLU A 119 5.93 -15.76 6.69
N ARG A 120 5.69 -14.61 6.03
CA ARG A 120 4.34 -14.18 5.63
C ARG A 120 4.19 -14.16 4.11
N ASN A 121 3.16 -14.86 3.62
CA ASN A 121 2.74 -14.76 2.23
C ASN A 121 2.21 -13.35 1.91
N ILE A 122 2.65 -12.81 0.78
CA ILE A 122 2.07 -11.63 0.15
C ILE A 122 0.82 -12.08 -0.60
N THR A 123 -0.31 -11.45 -0.30
CA THR A 123 -1.59 -11.72 -0.96
C THR A 123 -2.24 -10.40 -1.36
N LYS A 124 -3.35 -10.45 -2.10
CA LYS A 124 -4.12 -9.26 -2.48
C LYS A 124 -4.63 -8.49 -1.26
N GLU A 125 -4.94 -9.19 -0.17
CA GLU A 125 -5.43 -8.61 1.09
C GLU A 125 -4.30 -8.06 1.98
N LYS A 126 -3.08 -8.61 1.83
CA LYS A 126 -1.90 -8.19 2.60
C LYS A 126 -0.69 -7.94 1.68
N PRO A 127 -0.76 -6.95 0.77
CA PRO A 127 0.25 -6.79 -0.28
C PRO A 127 1.49 -5.99 0.16
N ASN A 128 1.45 -5.37 1.35
CA ASN A 128 2.41 -4.34 1.74
C ASN A 128 3.53 -4.85 2.67
N PHE A 129 4.74 -4.32 2.48
CA PHE A 129 5.89 -4.54 3.35
C PHE A 129 6.88 -3.36 3.25
N SER A 130 7.77 -3.20 4.23
CA SER A 130 8.72 -2.10 4.27
C SER A 130 10.14 -2.53 3.88
N GLN A 131 10.95 -1.56 3.43
CA GLN A 131 12.39 -1.79 3.17
C GLN A 131 13.11 -2.36 4.39
N TYR A 132 12.72 -1.96 5.61
CA TYR A 132 13.29 -2.51 6.83
C TYR A 132 13.13 -4.05 6.91
N ILE A 133 11.96 -4.55 6.54
CA ILE A 133 11.68 -5.99 6.56
C ILE A 133 12.46 -6.71 5.46
N ILE A 134 12.60 -6.11 4.26
CA ILE A 134 13.46 -6.64 3.19
C ILE A 134 14.91 -6.72 3.68
N ASN A 135 15.43 -5.67 4.30
CA ASN A 135 16.83 -5.64 4.78
C ASN A 135 17.07 -6.68 5.89
N LYS A 136 16.03 -7.01 6.67
CA LYS A 136 16.14 -7.95 7.79
C LYS A 136 15.95 -9.41 7.39
N PHE A 137 15.04 -9.69 6.45
CA PHE A 137 14.60 -11.05 6.14
C PHE A 137 14.65 -11.40 4.64
N GLY A 138 14.77 -10.39 3.78
CA GLY A 138 14.60 -10.53 2.34
C GLY A 138 13.16 -10.81 1.92
N VAL A 139 12.99 -10.94 0.61
CA VAL A 139 11.78 -11.45 -0.04
C VAL A 139 12.11 -12.82 -0.61
N THR A 140 11.27 -13.82 -0.39
CA THR A 140 11.43 -15.15 -0.99
C THR A 140 10.38 -15.33 -2.07
N TYR A 141 10.81 -15.74 -3.27
CA TYR A 141 9.91 -16.33 -4.26
C TYR A 141 10.00 -17.86 -4.17
N LEU A 142 8.86 -18.54 -4.13
CA LEU A 142 8.74 -19.99 -4.22
C LEU A 142 7.98 -20.34 -5.49
N HIS A 143 8.60 -21.11 -6.38
CA HIS A 143 7.95 -21.60 -7.60
C HIS A 143 6.97 -22.74 -7.26
N ASP A 144 5.83 -22.79 -7.93
CA ASP A 144 4.76 -23.77 -7.68
C ASP A 144 4.93 -25.11 -8.42
N ASP A 145 6.14 -25.39 -8.90
CA ASP A 145 6.48 -26.56 -9.74
C ASP A 145 5.71 -26.69 -11.07
N SER A 146 5.02 -25.65 -11.54
CA SER A 146 4.45 -25.66 -12.90
C SER A 146 5.55 -25.59 -13.98
N ASP A 147 5.30 -26.18 -15.15
CA ASP A 147 6.20 -26.08 -16.31
C ASP A 147 6.14 -24.64 -16.87
N SER A 148 7.12 -23.82 -16.52
CA SER A 148 7.19 -22.41 -16.92
C SER A 148 8.65 -21.98 -17.06
N LEU A 149 8.94 -21.06 -17.98
CA LEU A 149 10.29 -20.51 -18.22
C LEU A 149 10.49 -19.09 -17.67
N ALA A 150 9.40 -18.45 -17.24
CA ALA A 150 9.44 -17.14 -16.62
C ALA A 150 8.21 -16.91 -15.74
N ASP A 151 8.41 -16.10 -14.71
CA ASP A 151 7.34 -15.49 -13.94
C ASP A 151 7.74 -14.03 -13.60
N SER A 152 6.82 -13.28 -13.01
CA SER A 152 7.11 -11.92 -12.58
C SER A 152 6.09 -11.43 -11.56
N PHE A 153 6.46 -10.42 -10.79
CA PHE A 153 5.50 -9.67 -10.01
C PHE A 153 5.70 -8.17 -10.22
N THR A 154 4.62 -7.41 -10.16
CA THR A 154 4.66 -5.95 -10.24
C THR A 154 4.53 -5.39 -8.84
N PHE A 155 5.35 -4.39 -8.52
CA PHE A 155 5.29 -3.73 -7.24
C PHE A 155 5.33 -2.21 -7.39
N ALA A 156 4.63 -1.52 -6.48
CA ALA A 156 4.77 -0.10 -6.27
C ALA A 156 5.67 0.17 -5.06
N VAL A 157 6.46 1.25 -5.10
CA VAL A 157 7.34 1.68 -4.02
C VAL A 157 7.26 3.19 -3.79
N TRP A 158 7.23 3.61 -2.53
CA TRP A 158 7.11 5.03 -2.17
C TRP A 158 7.68 5.33 -0.77
N PRO A 159 8.07 6.59 -0.49
CA PRO A 159 8.31 7.05 0.87
C PRO A 159 6.97 7.22 1.62
N ASN A 160 6.81 6.54 2.74
CA ASN A 160 5.69 6.69 3.66
C ASN A 160 6.12 7.47 4.91
N LYS A 161 5.27 8.38 5.39
CA LYS A 161 5.49 9.04 6.67
C LYS A 161 5.20 8.05 7.79
N LYS A 162 6.11 7.87 8.75
CA LYS A 162 5.97 6.91 9.85
C LYS A 162 4.71 7.10 10.72
N SER A 163 4.14 8.31 10.71
CA SER A 163 2.89 8.62 11.40
C SER A 163 1.62 8.23 10.64
N LYS A 164 1.74 7.67 9.43
CA LYS A 164 0.62 7.28 8.57
C LYS A 164 0.62 5.77 8.32
N SER A 165 -0.56 5.21 8.17
CA SER A 165 -0.74 3.83 7.69
C SER A 165 -0.07 3.67 6.33
N ALA A 166 0.57 2.52 6.13
CA ALA A 166 1.23 2.18 4.89
C ALA A 166 0.24 1.76 3.80
N THR A 167 -0.35 2.76 3.16
CA THR A 167 -1.22 2.59 2.01
C THR A 167 -0.54 3.22 0.80
N LYS A 168 -0.56 2.54 -0.36
CA LYS A 168 -0.05 3.09 -1.62
C LYS A 168 -0.80 4.40 -1.93
N PRO A 169 -0.08 5.51 -2.15
CA PRO A 169 -0.70 6.78 -2.51
C PRO A 169 -1.20 6.76 -3.96
N GLU A 170 -2.13 7.67 -4.30
CA GLU A 170 -2.64 7.82 -5.67
C GLU A 170 -1.57 8.35 -6.64
N ALA A 171 -0.59 9.10 -6.13
CA ALA A 171 0.55 9.63 -6.87
C ALA A 171 1.82 9.62 -6.00
N GLY A 172 2.99 9.84 -6.60
CA GLY A 172 4.25 9.87 -5.86
C GLY A 172 4.75 8.48 -5.45
N PHE A 173 4.42 7.45 -6.23
CA PHE A 173 5.03 6.13 -6.17
C PHE A 173 5.74 5.82 -7.49
N LEU A 174 6.68 4.88 -7.44
CA LEU A 174 7.23 4.22 -8.63
C LEU A 174 6.62 2.83 -8.73
N GLU A 175 6.41 2.35 -9.95
CA GLU A 175 5.88 1.02 -10.20
C GLU A 175 6.77 0.30 -11.20
N GLU A 176 7.22 -0.89 -10.83
CA GLU A 176 8.25 -1.64 -11.53
C GLU A 176 7.87 -3.12 -11.62
N LEU A 177 8.47 -3.80 -12.60
CA LEU A 177 8.33 -5.22 -12.83
C LEU A 177 9.60 -5.95 -12.34
N PHE A 178 9.43 -6.92 -11.46
CA PHE A 178 10.51 -7.83 -11.07
C PHE A 178 10.40 -9.12 -11.89
N ASN A 179 11.42 -9.43 -12.68
CA ASN A 179 11.43 -10.61 -13.55
C ASN A 179 12.02 -11.82 -12.83
N ILE A 180 11.45 -12.99 -13.08
CA ILE A 180 11.92 -14.27 -12.56
C ILE A 180 12.15 -15.18 -13.76
N THR A 181 13.37 -15.67 -13.92
CA THR A 181 13.71 -16.69 -14.90
C THR A 181 13.68 -18.04 -14.22
N THR A 182 12.91 -18.96 -14.76
CA THR A 182 12.78 -20.30 -14.22
C THR A 182 13.61 -21.26 -15.06
N THR A 183 14.20 -22.25 -14.40
CA THR A 183 14.97 -23.32 -15.03
C THR A 183 14.23 -24.63 -14.81
N PRO A 184 14.17 -25.52 -15.82
CA PRO A 184 13.39 -26.74 -15.73
C PRO A 184 13.71 -27.58 -14.49
N GLY A 185 12.66 -28.18 -13.93
CA GLY A 185 12.73 -29.24 -12.94
C GLY A 185 13.56 -30.43 -13.45
N SER A 186 13.97 -31.32 -12.54
CA SER A 186 14.51 -32.61 -12.99
C SER A 186 13.43 -33.32 -13.83
N PRO A 187 13.75 -33.98 -14.97
CA PRO A 187 12.74 -34.70 -15.74
C PRO A 187 12.00 -35.66 -14.81
N ALA A 188 10.67 -35.66 -14.84
CA ALA A 188 9.89 -36.67 -14.15
C ALA A 188 10.35 -38.06 -14.63
N GLU A 189 10.88 -38.88 -13.72
CA GLU A 189 11.21 -40.29 -13.97
C GLU A 189 9.97 -41.14 -14.24
#